data_AF-A0A022RS53-F1
#
_entry.id   AF-A0A022RS53-F1
#
_cell.length_a   1.000
_cell.length_b   1.000
_cell.length_c   1.000
_cell.angle_alpha   90.00
_cell.angle_beta   90.00
_cell.angle_gamma   90.00
#
_symmetry.space_group_name_H-M   'P 1'
#
loop_
_entity.id
_entity.type
_entity.pdbx_description
1 polymer ?
#
loop_
_entity_poly.entity_id
_entity_poly.type
_entity_poly.pdbx_seq_one_letter_code
_entity_poly.pdbx_strand_id
1 'polypeptide(L)'
;MGISFLRPFLESLCCNSPWNYAVFWKLKYQHEMVLVWEDGFCDNQKPRSPTVSQIEDLYLENSNKMLSSTFSSSLLDESPG
;
A
#
# COMPACT_ATOMS: atom_id res chain seq x y z
N MET A 1 11.21 9.39 -23.88
CA MET A 1 10.62 8.74 -22.68
C MET A 1 11.64 7.73 -22.18
N GLY A 2 12.33 8.02 -21.07
CA GLY A 2 13.36 7.13 -20.54
C GLY A 2 12.71 5.90 -19.91
N ILE A 3 13.23 4.72 -20.22
CA ILE A 3 12.75 3.44 -19.67
C ILE A 3 13.21 3.40 -18.21
N SER A 4 12.29 3.43 -17.24
CA SER A 4 12.63 3.30 -15.82
C SER A 4 12.86 1.83 -15.49
N PHE A 5 14.13 1.42 -15.33
CA PHE A 5 14.52 0.05 -14.98
C PHE A 5 14.28 -0.31 -13.51
N LEU A 6 13.73 0.61 -12.71
CA LEU A 6 13.51 0.41 -11.27
C LEU A 6 12.50 -0.70 -11.00
N ARG A 7 11.37 -0.75 -11.72
CA ARG A 7 10.35 -1.77 -11.47
C ARG A 7 10.84 -3.20 -11.76
N PRO A 8 11.43 -3.51 -12.92
CA PRO A 8 12.04 -4.83 -13.15
C PRO A 8 13.17 -5.16 -12.15
N PHE A 9 13.94 -4.15 -11.74
CA PHE A 9 14.97 -4.34 -10.72
C PHE A 9 14.36 -4.70 -9.35
N LEU A 10 13.35 -3.96 -8.89
CA LEU A 10 12.65 -4.22 -7.63
C LEU A 10 11.94 -5.57 -7.63
N GLU A 11 11.35 -5.97 -8.75
CA GLU A 11 10.79 -7.31 -8.95
C GLU A 11 11.87 -8.39 -8.78
N SER A 12 13.06 -8.21 -9.38
CA SER A 12 14.17 -9.17 -9.25
C SER A 12 14.67 -9.36 -7.82
N LEU A 13 14.49 -8.38 -6.93
CA LEU A 13 14.80 -8.50 -5.49
C LEU A 13 13.79 -9.38 -4.74
N CYS A 14 12.55 -9.44 -5.21
CA CYS A 14 11.49 -10.29 -4.66
C CYS A 14 11.49 -11.69 -5.29
N CYS A 15 11.96 -11.83 -6.53
CA CYS A 15 12.14 -13.12 -7.20
C CYS A 15 13.05 -14.04 -6.37
N ASN A 16 12.60 -15.26 -6.12
CA ASN A 16 13.33 -16.28 -5.35
C ASN A 16 13.74 -15.86 -3.92
N SER A 17 13.11 -14.81 -3.38
CA SER A 17 13.36 -14.35 -2.01
C SER A 17 12.08 -14.45 -1.16
N PRO A 18 12.18 -14.44 0.18
CA PRO A 18 11.00 -14.46 1.04
C PRO A 18 10.25 -13.12 1.05
N TRP A 19 10.81 -12.06 0.47
CA TRP A 19 10.21 -10.72 0.49
C TRP A 19 8.97 -10.64 -0.39
N ASN A 20 7.96 -9.90 0.10
CA ASN A 20 6.68 -9.68 -0.60
C ASN A 20 6.61 -8.30 -1.25
N TYR A 21 7.57 -7.41 -0.95
CA TYR A 21 7.65 -6.09 -1.53
C TYR A 21 9.08 -5.55 -1.47
N ALA A 22 9.38 -4.59 -2.33
CA ALA A 22 10.62 -3.83 -2.35
C ALA A 22 10.31 -2.36 -2.69
N VAL A 23 10.99 -1.42 -2.04
CA VAL A 23 10.79 0.03 -2.24
C VAL A 23 12.12 0.68 -2.55
N PHE A 24 12.15 1.53 -3.57
CA PHE A 24 13.29 2.38 -3.87
C PHE A 24 13.08 3.78 -3.28
N TRP A 25 13.94 4.13 -2.33
CA TRP A 25 14.01 5.45 -1.72
C TRP A 25 15.11 6.28 -2.39
N LYS A 26 14.71 7.39 -3.00
CA LYS A 26 15.64 8.36 -3.57
C LYS A 26 16.05 9.36 -2.50
N LEU A 27 17.35 9.49 -2.28
CA LEU A 27 17.86 10.59 -1.48
C LEU A 27 17.74 11.89 -2.29
N LYS A 28 17.00 12.86 -1.77
CA LYS A 28 17.01 14.23 -2.28
C LYS A 28 17.79 15.10 -1.31
N TYR A 29 18.73 15.85 -1.87
CA TYR A 29 19.47 16.87 -1.16
C TYR A 29 18.86 18.23 -1.49
N GLN A 30 18.18 18.84 -0.51
CA GLN A 30 17.71 20.22 -0.58
C GLN A 30 18.30 20.99 0.60
N HIS A 31 17.45 21.48 1.51
CA HIS A 31 17.87 22.10 2.77
C HIS A 31 18.23 21.05 3.83
N GLU A 32 17.62 19.86 3.74
CA GLU A 32 17.89 18.69 4.58
C GLU A 32 18.01 17.44 3.69
N MET A 33 18.65 16.39 4.21
CA MET A 33 18.70 15.08 3.56
C MET A 33 17.39 14.34 3.81
N VAL A 34 16.57 14.19 2.76
CA VAL A 34 15.28 13.52 2.86
C VAL A 34 15.22 12.34 1.88
N LEU A 35 14.70 11.22 2.36
CA LEU A 35 14.36 10.07 1.53
C LEU A 35 12.96 10.26 0.96
N VAL A 36 12.85 10.21 -0.37
CA VAL A 36 11.58 10.31 -1.08
C VAL A 36 11.29 8.98 -1.77
N TRP A 37 10.06 8.52 -1.69
CA TRP A 37 9.63 7.32 -2.41
C TRP A 37 9.66 7.60 -3.92
N GLU A 38 10.45 6.83 -4.67
CA GLU A 38 10.54 6.95 -6.14
C GLU A 38 9.84 5.79 -6.87
N ASP A 39 9.99 4.54 -6.43
CA ASP A 39 9.20 3.41 -6.97
C ASP A 39 9.04 2.28 -5.95
N GLY A 40 8.11 1.38 -6.19
CA GLY A 40 7.83 0.22 -5.34
C GLY A 40 7.30 -0.97 -6.14
N PHE A 41 7.64 -2.17 -5.68
CA PHE A 41 7.10 -3.43 -6.17
C PHE A 41 6.46 -4.18 -4.99
N CYS A 42 5.29 -4.77 -5.20
CA CYS A 42 4.65 -5.66 -4.23
C CYS A 42 4.08 -6.87 -4.96
N ASP A 43 4.50 -8.06 -4.55
CA ASP A 43 3.97 -9.32 -5.04
C ASP A 43 2.67 -9.64 -4.30
N ASN A 44 1.55 -9.23 -4.91
CA ASN A 44 0.21 -9.50 -4.40
C ASN A 44 -0.25 -10.94 -4.66
N GLN A 45 0.50 -11.72 -5.45
CA GLN A 45 0.12 -13.08 -5.85
C GLN A 45 0.81 -14.15 -5.02
N LYS A 46 1.91 -13.83 -4.33
CA LYS A 46 2.54 -14.74 -3.38
C LYS A 46 1.51 -15.11 -2.31
N PRO A 47 1.15 -16.40 -2.16
CA PRO A 47 0.18 -16.81 -1.16
C PRO A 47 0.75 -16.43 0.20
N ARG A 48 0.21 -15.35 0.79
CA ARG A 48 0.35 -15.09 2.21
C ARG A 48 -0.18 -16.35 2.86
N SER A 49 0.61 -16.98 3.73
CA SER A 49 0.22 -18.22 4.39
C SER A 49 -1.25 -18.12 4.82
N PRO A 50 -2.08 -19.18 4.66
CA PRO A 50 -3.53 -19.09 4.78
C PRO A 50 -4.02 -18.48 6.11
N THR A 51 -3.21 -18.54 7.16
CA THR A 51 -3.47 -17.92 8.46
C THR A 51 -3.40 -16.38 8.43
N VAL A 52 -2.50 -15.80 7.64
CA VAL A 52 -2.29 -14.34 7.55
C VAL A 52 -3.29 -13.70 6.60
N SER A 53 -3.65 -14.37 5.50
CA SER A 53 -4.67 -13.85 4.56
C SER A 53 -6.03 -13.71 5.24
N GLN A 54 -6.44 -14.70 6.04
CA GLN A 54 -7.70 -14.64 6.81
C GLN A 54 -7.72 -13.45 7.77
N ILE A 55 -6.59 -13.16 8.42
CA ILE A 55 -6.48 -12.04 9.36
C ILE A 55 -6.57 -10.71 8.61
N GLU A 56 -5.87 -10.57 7.48
CA GLU A 56 -5.92 -9.36 6.64
C GLU A 56 -7.32 -9.12 6.06
N ASP A 57 -8.00 -10.16 5.59
CA ASP A 57 -9.38 -10.09 5.09
C ASP A 57 -10.33 -9.62 6.20
N LEU A 58 -10.20 -10.17 7.42
CA LEU A 58 -10.96 -9.74 8.59
C LEU A 58 -10.68 -8.27 8.96
N TYR A 59 -9.42 -7.80 8.87
CA TYR A 59 -9.07 -6.40 9.14
C TYR A 59 -9.59 -5.44 8.07
N LEU A 60 -9.51 -5.83 6.80
CA LEU A 60 -9.99 -5.02 5.68
C LEU A 60 -11.52 -4.90 5.71
N GLU A 61 -12.22 -6.00 5.96
CA GLU A 61 -13.67 -6.02 6.14
C GLU A 61 -14.10 -5.20 7.37
N ASN A 62 -13.36 -5.30 8.48
CA ASN A 62 -13.58 -4.48 9.67
C ASN A 62 -13.35 -2.98 9.42
N SER A 63 -12.40 -2.64 8.54
CA SER A 63 -12.14 -1.25 8.16
C SER A 63 -13.23 -0.72 7.23
N ASN A 64 -13.66 -1.51 6.25
CA ASN A 64 -14.71 -1.14 5.31
C ASN A 64 -16.06 -0.92 6.00
N LYS A 65 -16.43 -1.78 6.97
CA LYS A 65 -17.65 -1.57 7.76
C LYS A 65 -17.58 -0.33 8.66
N MET A 66 -16.39 -0.03 9.22
CA MET A 66 -16.20 1.16 10.06
C MET A 66 -16.26 2.45 9.24
N LEU A 67 -15.65 2.46 8.05
CA LEU A 67 -15.74 3.56 7.10
C LEU A 67 -17.18 3.74 6.59
N SER A 68 -17.87 2.66 6.23
CA SER A 68 -19.27 2.70 5.78
C SER A 68 -20.21 3.24 6.85
N SER A 69 -20.02 2.84 8.12
CA SER A 69 -20.78 3.37 9.27
C SER A 69 -20.53 4.86 9.52
N THR A 70 -19.31 5.34 9.27
CA THR A 70 -18.97 6.76 9.49
C THR A 70 -19.60 7.64 8.42
N PHE A 71 -19.55 7.21 7.15
CA PHE A 71 -20.14 7.93 6.02
C PHE A 71 -21.67 8.01 6.06
N SER A 72 -22.33 7.00 6.64
CA SER A 72 -23.79 6.99 6.79
C SER A 72 -24.27 7.85 7.96
N SER A 73 -23.45 8.07 8.99
CA SER A 73 -23.79 8.95 10.11
C SER A 73 -23.71 10.44 9.77
N SER A 74 -22.93 10.85 8.78
CA SER A 74 -22.73 12.26 8.42
C SER A 74 -23.76 12.83 7.43
N LEU A 75 -24.76 12.04 7.01
CA LEU A 75 -25.76 12.44 5.99
C LEU A 75 -27.15 12.76 6.56
N LEU A 76 -27.33 12.83 7.89
CA LEU A 76 -28.63 13.09 8.53
C LEU A 76 -28.70 14.41 9.33
N ASP A 77 -27.83 15.38 9.07
CA ASP A 77 -27.90 16.70 9.72
C ASP A 77 -27.89 17.86 8.72
N GLU A 78 -28.80 17.84 7.75
CA GLU A 78 -29.21 19.07 7.07
C GLU A 78 -30.71 19.02 6.76
N SER A 79 -31.53 19.36 7.75
CA SER A 79 -32.92 19.78 7.53
C SER A 79 -32.98 21.30 7.66
N PRO A 80 -33.32 22.05 6.59
CA PRO A 80 -33.75 23.43 6.76
C PRO A 80 -35.21 23.45 7.22
N GLY A 81 -35.50 24.29 8.21
CA GLY A 81 -36.86 24.65 8.62
C GLY A 81 -37.50 25.70 7.73
#